data_AF-A0A177D2L0-F1
#
_entry.id   AF-A0A177D2L0-F1
#
_cell.length_a   1.000
_cell.length_b   1.000
_cell.length_c   1.000
_cell.angle_alpha   90.00
_cell.angle_beta   90.00
_cell.angle_gamma   90.00
#
_symmetry.space_group_name_H-M   'P 1'
#
loop_
_entity.id
_entity.type
_entity.pdbx_description
1 polymer ?
#
loop_
_entity_poly.entity_id
_entity_poly.type
_entity_poly.pdbx_seq_one_letter_code
_entity_poly.pdbx_strand_id
1 'polypeptide(L)'
;MLNRRSTESGFASHVLQTQDEISRCNTMNSPLLRLPAEIRNMIWTFALDRGQDIELLRHSELRFPHTLQNYLSLLFVCRQIHAETALLPYELKTFSMLSPGRSYLVRFLERRTVVQREVMAGVKWSWYGSAPEMHSAVEWLRMSRVRKDSW
;
A
#
# COMPACT_ATOMS: atom_id res chain seq x y z
N MET A 1 -13.26 -40.68 -13.65
CA MET A 1 -12.65 -39.35 -13.45
C MET A 1 -13.73 -38.40 -12.93
N LEU A 2 -13.83 -38.21 -11.62
CA LEU A 2 -14.88 -37.40 -10.98
C LEU A 2 -14.43 -35.93 -10.82
N ASN A 3 -15.00 -35.10 -11.68
CA ASN A 3 -15.49 -33.73 -11.47
C ASN A 3 -14.91 -32.87 -10.31
N ARG A 4 -13.67 -32.38 -10.43
CA ARG A 4 -13.11 -31.35 -9.52
C ARG A 4 -13.74 -29.96 -9.66
N ARG A 5 -14.36 -29.65 -10.81
CA ARG A 5 -14.88 -28.30 -11.11
C ARG A 5 -16.18 -27.96 -10.37
N SER A 6 -17.03 -28.94 -10.08
CA SER A 6 -18.28 -28.70 -9.35
C SER A 6 -18.07 -28.47 -7.84
N THR A 7 -17.05 -29.07 -7.24
CA THR A 7 -16.70 -28.87 -5.83
C THR A 7 -16.06 -27.51 -5.57
N GLU A 8 -15.22 -27.01 -6.49
CA GLU A 8 -14.61 -25.67 -6.40
C GLU A 8 -15.66 -24.56 -6.53
N SER A 9 -16.63 -24.73 -7.43
CA SER A 9 -17.74 -23.79 -7.60
C SER A 9 -18.62 -23.66 -6.35
N GLY A 10 -18.97 -24.78 -5.71
CA GLY A 10 -19.81 -24.79 -4.50
C GLY A 10 -19.09 -24.24 -3.26
N PHE A 11 -17.79 -24.49 -3.15
CA PHE A 11 -16.95 -23.95 -2.08
C PHE A 11 -16.77 -22.43 -2.24
N ALA A 12 -16.51 -21.95 -3.45
CA ALA A 12 -16.38 -20.52 -3.73
C ALA A 12 -17.69 -19.75 -3.45
N SER A 13 -18.85 -20.31 -3.82
CA SER A 13 -20.14 -19.68 -3.54
C SER A 13 -20.42 -19.57 -2.03
N HIS A 14 -20.11 -20.60 -1.24
CA HIS A 14 -20.29 -20.57 0.21
C HIS A 14 -19.36 -19.55 0.89
N VAL A 15 -18.10 -19.47 0.45
CA VAL A 15 -17.13 -18.49 0.96
C VAL A 15 -17.58 -17.06 0.68
N LEU A 16 -18.05 -16.78 -0.54
CA LEU A 16 -18.58 -15.45 -0.90
C LEU A 16 -19.81 -15.08 -0.07
N GLN A 17 -20.74 -16.02 0.11
CA GLN A 17 -21.95 -15.81 0.91
C GLN A 17 -21.62 -15.52 2.38
N THR A 18 -20.67 -16.26 2.97
CA THR A 18 -20.22 -16.06 4.35
C THR A 18 -19.58 -14.68 4.53
N GLN A 19 -18.91 -14.18 3.50
CA GLN A 19 -18.20 -12.92 3.53
C GLN A 19 -19.12 -11.71 3.36
N ASP A 20 -20.18 -11.86 2.58
CA ASP A 20 -21.25 -10.85 2.46
C ASP A 20 -22.02 -10.75 3.79
N GLU A 21 -22.26 -11.87 4.46
CA GLU A 21 -22.84 -11.89 5.81
C GLU A 21 -21.95 -11.17 6.84
N ILE A 22 -20.64 -11.42 6.83
CA ILE A 22 -19.68 -10.69 7.69
C ILE A 22 -19.71 -9.20 7.38
N SER A 23 -19.73 -8.81 6.10
CA SER A 23 -19.74 -7.40 5.69
C SER A 23 -21.03 -6.69 6.11
N ARG A 24 -22.17 -7.38 6.02
CA ARG A 24 -23.47 -6.90 6.51
C ARG A 24 -23.46 -6.76 8.04
N CYS A 25 -23.01 -7.78 8.76
CA CYS A 25 -22.89 -7.75 10.23
C CYS A 25 -21.96 -6.63 10.70
N ASN A 26 -20.83 -6.42 10.02
CA ASN A 26 -19.92 -5.32 10.28
C ASN A 26 -20.60 -3.97 10.12
N THR A 27 -21.38 -3.79 9.05
CA THR A 27 -22.13 -2.55 8.80
C THR A 27 -23.17 -2.28 9.89
N MET A 28 -23.85 -3.29 10.43
CA MET A 28 -24.88 -3.08 11.45
C MET A 28 -24.33 -2.99 12.87
N ASN A 29 -23.27 -3.73 13.19
CA ASN A 29 -22.84 -3.95 14.57
C ASN A 29 -21.55 -3.21 14.92
N SER A 30 -20.73 -2.81 13.93
CA SER A 30 -19.50 -2.05 14.20
C SER A 30 -19.82 -0.59 14.47
N PRO A 31 -19.47 -0.03 15.64
CA PRO A 31 -19.59 1.41 15.88
C PRO A 31 -18.78 2.23 14.89
N LEU A 32 -17.62 1.72 14.45
CA LEU A 32 -16.71 2.40 13.52
C LEU A 32 -17.24 2.39 12.08
N LEU A 33 -17.78 1.28 11.61
CA LEU A 33 -18.24 1.15 10.21
C LEU A 33 -19.65 1.73 9.98
N ARG A 34 -20.36 2.07 11.06
CA ARG A 34 -21.61 2.85 11.00
C ARG A 34 -21.42 4.36 10.89
N LEU A 35 -20.21 4.86 11.15
CA LEU A 35 -19.92 6.28 11.00
C LEU A 35 -20.04 6.70 9.54
N PRO A 36 -20.38 7.95 9.23
CA PRO A 36 -20.29 8.50 7.87
C PRO A 36 -18.89 8.34 7.28
N ALA A 37 -18.80 8.24 5.95
CA ALA A 37 -17.53 8.00 5.26
C ALA A 37 -16.50 9.10 5.54
N GLU A 38 -16.93 10.34 5.70
CA GLU A 38 -16.10 11.49 6.03
C GLU A 38 -15.36 11.28 7.35
N ILE A 39 -16.09 10.83 8.39
CA ILE A 39 -15.51 10.56 9.71
C ILE A 39 -14.57 9.35 9.65
N ARG A 40 -14.94 8.30 8.90
CA ARG A 40 -14.05 7.14 8.71
C ARG A 40 -12.75 7.55 8.03
N ASN A 41 -12.82 8.34 6.95
CA ASN A 41 -11.65 8.86 6.25
C ASN A 41 -10.74 9.68 7.18
N MET A 42 -11.31 10.53 8.04
CA MET A 42 -10.52 11.25 9.06
C MET A 42 -9.80 10.30 10.01
N ILE A 43 -10.48 9.26 10.50
CA ILE A 43 -9.89 8.24 11.39
C ILE A 43 -8.79 7.47 10.66
N TRP A 44 -9.02 7.04 9.42
CA TRP A 44 -8.05 6.32 8.61
C TRP A 44 -6.81 7.16 8.36
N THR A 45 -6.97 8.40 7.91
CA THR A 45 -5.87 9.33 7.72
C THR A 45 -5.10 9.55 9.01
N PHE A 46 -5.77 9.76 10.15
CA PHE A 46 -5.08 9.93 11.43
C PHE A 46 -4.33 8.67 11.88
N ALA A 47 -4.94 7.50 11.73
CA ALA A 47 -4.30 6.21 12.08
C ALA A 47 -3.09 5.91 11.18
N LEU A 48 -3.19 6.31 9.91
CA LEU A 48 -2.21 6.06 8.85
C LEU A 48 -1.27 7.26 8.61
N ASP A 49 -1.41 8.38 9.30
CA ASP A 49 -0.48 9.49 9.17
C ASP A 49 0.28 9.75 10.47
N ARG A 50 1.28 8.91 10.71
CA ARG A 50 2.18 9.02 11.86
C ARG A 50 3.43 9.88 11.59
N GLY A 51 3.41 10.73 10.55
CA GLY A 51 4.45 11.74 10.31
C GLY A 51 5.86 11.21 9.98
N GLN A 52 6.01 9.92 9.65
CA GLN A 52 7.29 9.32 9.32
C GLN A 52 7.30 8.75 7.90
N ASP A 53 8.42 8.97 7.20
CA ASP A 53 8.71 8.40 5.89
C ASP A 53 8.98 6.89 6.02
N ILE A 54 8.67 6.13 4.96
CA ILE A 54 8.96 4.70 4.88
C ILE A 54 10.34 4.55 4.23
N GLU A 55 11.28 3.92 4.94
CA GLU A 55 12.61 3.62 4.40
C GLU A 55 12.57 2.30 3.63
N LEU A 56 13.01 2.32 2.37
CA LEU A 56 13.21 1.12 1.57
C LEU A 56 14.59 0.55 1.88
N LEU A 57 14.63 -0.72 2.27
CA LEU A 57 15.86 -1.46 2.49
C LEU A 57 16.39 -2.07 1.20
N ARG A 58 17.67 -2.48 1.27
CA ARG A 58 18.28 -3.37 0.28
C ARG A 58 17.37 -4.59 0.13
N HIS A 59 17.06 -4.98 -1.10
CA HIS A 59 16.06 -6.01 -1.49
C HIS A 59 14.58 -5.57 -1.56
N SER A 60 14.29 -4.26 -1.53
CA SER A 60 12.92 -3.73 -1.66
C SER A 60 12.01 -4.13 -0.49
N GLU A 61 12.60 -4.47 0.66
CA GLU A 61 11.88 -4.61 1.92
C GLU A 61 11.58 -3.23 2.51
N LEU A 62 10.48 -3.12 3.25
CA LEU A 62 10.10 -1.88 3.92
C LEU A 62 10.63 -1.92 5.36
N ARG A 63 11.45 -0.94 5.74
CA ARG A 63 11.76 -0.68 7.15
C ARG A 63 10.80 0.37 7.68
N PHE A 64 10.01 -0.09 8.64
CA PHE A 64 9.17 0.76 9.44
C PHE A 64 9.98 1.18 10.68
N PRO A 65 10.05 2.47 11.02
CA PRO A 65 10.47 2.90 12.35
C PRO A 65 9.69 2.12 13.43
N HIS A 66 10.29 1.91 14.60
CA HIS A 66 9.63 1.18 15.69
C HIS A 66 8.26 1.78 16.08
N THR A 67 8.10 3.09 15.88
CA THR A 67 6.85 3.87 16.04
C THR A 67 5.77 3.56 15.00
N LEU A 68 6.09 2.83 13.93
CA LEU A 68 5.17 2.36 12.88
C LEU A 68 4.90 0.84 12.97
N GLN A 69 5.23 0.18 14.08
CA GLN A 69 4.85 -1.22 14.26
C GLN A 69 3.32 -1.38 14.15
N ASN A 70 2.88 -2.38 13.39
CA ASN A 70 1.47 -2.65 13.07
C ASN A 70 0.75 -1.52 12.31
N TYR A 71 1.47 -0.55 11.75
CA TYR A 71 0.87 0.55 10.98
C TYR A 71 -0.05 0.06 9.85
N LEU A 72 0.35 -1.02 9.14
CA LEU A 72 -0.46 -1.61 8.07
C LEU A 72 -1.53 -2.59 8.58
N SER A 73 -1.61 -2.87 9.88
CA SER A 73 -2.55 -3.86 10.43
C SER A 73 -4.00 -3.52 10.10
N LEU A 74 -4.32 -2.22 10.03
CA LEU A 74 -5.64 -1.72 9.67
C LEU A 74 -6.11 -2.25 8.30
N LEU A 75 -5.20 -2.34 7.32
CA LEU A 75 -5.51 -2.81 5.98
C LEU A 75 -5.95 -4.28 5.97
N PHE A 76 -5.63 -5.06 7.01
CA PHE A 76 -5.89 -6.49 7.07
C PHE A 76 -7.09 -6.88 7.95
N VAL A 77 -7.81 -5.91 8.53
CA VAL A 77 -8.92 -6.19 9.46
C VAL A 77 -10.13 -6.81 8.74
N CYS A 78 -10.66 -6.12 7.72
CA CYS A 78 -11.77 -6.62 6.93
C CYS A 78 -11.75 -6.00 5.52
N ARG A 79 -12.53 -6.56 4.60
CA ARG A 79 -12.57 -6.11 3.19
C ARG A 79 -13.07 -4.68 3.01
N GLN A 80 -14.03 -4.25 3.83
CA GLN A 80 -14.52 -2.87 3.79
C GLN A 80 -13.40 -1.88 4.16
N ILE A 81 -12.71 -2.11 5.29
CA ILE A 81 -11.58 -1.27 5.72
C ILE A 81 -10.45 -1.33 4.69
N HIS A 82 -10.13 -2.51 4.16
CA HIS A 82 -9.11 -2.63 3.11
C HIS A 82 -9.48 -1.79 1.88
N ALA A 83 -10.72 -1.83 1.41
CA ALA A 83 -11.18 -1.06 0.26
C ALA A 83 -11.06 0.45 0.49
N GLU A 84 -11.35 0.92 1.70
CA GLU A 84 -11.25 2.35 2.06
C GLU A 84 -9.80 2.82 2.29
N THR A 85 -8.88 1.91 2.68
CA THR A 85 -7.56 2.30 3.19
C THR A 85 -6.37 1.87 2.32
N ALA A 86 -6.55 0.98 1.34
CA ALA A 86 -5.43 0.38 0.61
C ALA A 86 -4.53 1.38 -0.14
N LEU A 87 -5.05 2.56 -0.50
CA LEU A 87 -4.29 3.61 -1.17
C LEU A 87 -3.65 4.62 -0.20
N LEU A 88 -4.18 4.75 1.02
CA LEU A 88 -3.75 5.76 1.98
C LEU A 88 -2.26 5.65 2.36
N PRO A 89 -1.63 4.46 2.51
CA PRO A 89 -0.19 4.41 2.73
C PRO A 89 0.63 5.01 1.59
N TYR A 90 0.11 5.02 0.36
CA TYR A 90 0.78 5.64 -0.78
C TYR A 90 0.52 7.14 -0.82
N GLU A 91 -0.71 7.58 -0.55
CA GLU A 91 -1.11 8.99 -0.51
C GLU A 91 -0.49 9.79 0.63
N LEU A 92 -0.24 9.16 1.78
CA LEU A 92 0.18 9.84 3.01
C LEU A 92 1.67 9.68 3.32
N LYS A 93 2.39 8.78 2.63
CA LYS A 93 3.79 8.47 2.96
C LYS A 93 4.72 8.79 1.82
N THR A 94 5.86 9.35 2.19
CA THR A 94 7.01 9.41 1.31
C THR A 94 7.85 8.15 1.48
N PHE A 95 8.18 7.51 0.36
CA PHE A 95 9.09 6.38 0.32
C PHE A 95 10.50 6.88 0.06
N SER A 96 11.45 6.55 0.92
CA SER A 96 12.82 7.03 0.81
C SER A 96 13.81 5.87 0.68
N MET A 97 14.92 6.10 -0.02
CA MET A 97 16.04 5.17 0.01
C MET A 97 17.38 5.86 -0.07
N LEU A 98 18.34 5.31 0.67
CA LEU A 98 19.73 5.73 0.68
C LEU A 98 20.56 5.02 -0.40
N SER A 99 21.62 5.68 -0.87
CA SER A 99 22.63 5.10 -1.75
C SER A 99 23.26 3.83 -1.17
N PRO A 100 23.58 2.81 -2.00
CA PRO A 100 23.48 2.73 -3.47
C PRO A 100 22.11 2.23 -3.98
N GLY A 101 21.02 2.46 -3.26
CA GLY A 101 19.78 1.72 -3.43
C GLY A 101 18.93 1.98 -4.69
N ARG A 102 19.34 2.84 -5.63
CA ARG A 102 18.47 3.34 -6.73
C ARG A 102 17.80 2.22 -7.55
N SER A 103 18.49 1.10 -7.81
CA SER A 103 17.91 -0.05 -8.53
C SER A 103 16.79 -0.75 -7.75
N TYR A 104 16.93 -0.87 -6.43
CA TYR A 104 15.88 -1.41 -5.57
C TYR A 104 14.65 -0.50 -5.52
N LEU A 105 14.83 0.81 -5.73
CA LEU A 105 13.74 1.79 -5.73
C LEU A 105 12.91 1.57 -6.97
N VAL A 106 13.58 1.55 -8.12
CA VAL A 106 12.95 1.27 -9.41
C VAL A 106 12.23 -0.08 -9.36
N ARG A 107 12.86 -1.13 -8.84
CA ARG A 107 12.23 -2.45 -8.67
C ARG A 107 10.99 -2.42 -7.78
N PHE A 108 11.03 -1.66 -6.68
CA PHE A 108 9.88 -1.48 -5.80
C PHE A 108 8.72 -0.82 -6.56
N LEU A 109 9.00 0.26 -7.30
CA LEU A 109 8.01 0.99 -8.10
C LEU A 109 7.43 0.14 -9.23
N GLU A 110 8.24 -0.64 -9.93
CA GLU A 110 7.79 -1.55 -11.00
C GLU A 110 6.80 -2.62 -10.49
N ARG A 111 6.88 -2.98 -9.21
CA ARG A 111 5.98 -3.95 -8.56
C ARG A 111 4.70 -3.33 -8.01
N ARG A 112 4.49 -2.02 -8.15
CA ARG A 112 3.26 -1.33 -7.74
C ARG A 112 2.28 -1.22 -8.90
N THR A 113 1.00 -1.19 -8.60
CA THR A 113 -0.03 -0.98 -9.62
C THR A 113 0.08 0.44 -10.20
N VAL A 114 -0.62 0.70 -11.32
CA VAL A 114 -0.69 2.06 -11.89
C VAL A 114 -1.25 3.04 -10.86
N VAL A 115 -2.42 2.72 -10.30
CA VAL A 115 -3.09 3.56 -9.29
C VAL A 115 -2.19 3.83 -8.08
N GLN A 116 -1.52 2.81 -7.54
CA GLN A 116 -0.59 3.00 -6.41
C GLN A 116 0.55 3.97 -6.73
N ARG A 117 1.07 3.96 -7.96
CA ARG A 117 2.14 4.87 -8.38
C ARG A 117 1.65 6.29 -8.60
N GLU A 118 0.44 6.45 -9.11
CA GLU A 118 -0.14 7.77 -9.37
C GLU A 118 -0.44 8.53 -8.08
N VAL A 119 -0.92 7.82 -7.05
CA VAL A 119 -1.27 8.43 -5.76
C VAL A 119 -0.10 8.54 -4.78
N MET A 120 1.09 8.03 -5.12
CA MET A 120 2.26 8.09 -4.24
C MET A 120 2.67 9.54 -3.95
N ALA A 121 2.62 9.94 -2.67
CA ALA A 121 2.90 11.30 -2.21
C ALA A 121 4.30 11.80 -2.58
N GLY A 122 5.27 10.89 -2.55
CA GLY A 122 6.65 11.22 -2.83
C GLY A 122 7.57 10.02 -2.80
N VAL A 123 8.60 10.09 -3.64
CA VAL A 123 9.68 9.12 -3.64
C VAL A 123 11.01 9.87 -3.58
N LYS A 124 11.78 9.61 -2.52
CA LYS A 124 13.06 10.25 -2.24
C LYS A 124 14.21 9.28 -2.48
N TRP A 125 15.27 9.77 -3.09
CA TRP A 125 16.56 9.10 -3.11
C TRP A 125 17.66 10.08 -2.72
N SER A 126 18.59 9.65 -1.86
CA SER A 126 19.75 10.47 -1.51
C SER A 126 21.03 9.67 -1.44
N TRP A 127 22.12 10.32 -1.84
CA TRP A 127 23.46 9.91 -1.45
C TRP A 127 23.76 10.42 -0.03
N TYR A 128 24.65 9.75 0.68
CA TYR A 128 25.00 10.16 2.05
C TYR A 128 25.54 11.59 2.06
N GLY A 129 24.91 12.49 2.82
CA GLY A 129 25.31 13.91 2.89
C GLY A 129 24.82 14.81 1.74
N SER A 130 24.01 14.30 0.80
CA SER A 130 23.38 15.11 -0.25
C SER A 130 21.92 15.45 0.10
N ALA A 131 21.42 16.56 -0.44
CA ALA A 131 19.99 16.87 -0.38
C ALA A 131 19.19 15.78 -1.12
N PRO A 132 18.13 15.21 -0.53
CA PRO A 132 17.35 14.16 -1.17
C PRO A 132 16.63 14.70 -2.42
N GLU A 133 16.80 14.02 -3.55
CA GLU A 133 16.01 14.23 -4.76
C GLU A 133 14.61 13.67 -4.50
N MET A 134 13.58 14.52 -4.61
CA MET A 134 12.18 14.14 -4.48
C MET A 134 11.49 14.20 -5.83
N HIS A 135 10.93 13.07 -6.26
CA HIS A 135 10.16 12.97 -7.48
C HIS A 135 8.94 12.07 -7.27
N SER A 136 7.97 12.17 -8.18
CA SER A 136 6.88 11.19 -8.24
C SER A 136 7.40 9.81 -8.65
N ALA A 137 6.64 8.76 -8.32
CA ALA A 137 6.97 7.40 -8.75
C ALA A 137 7.07 7.26 -10.28
N VAL A 138 6.23 7.98 -11.02
CA VAL A 138 6.19 7.96 -12.48
C VAL A 138 7.46 8.58 -13.07
N GLU A 139 7.91 9.71 -12.53
CA GLU A 139 9.15 10.37 -12.95
C GLU A 139 10.37 9.48 -12.69
N TRP A 140 10.44 8.82 -11.53
CA TRP A 140 11.52 7.86 -11.23
C TRP A 140 11.62 6.75 -12.26
N LEU A 141 10.49 6.16 -12.65
CA LEU A 141 10.44 5.11 -13.67
C LEU A 141 10.80 5.64 -15.07
N ARG A 142 10.44 6.89 -15.37
CA ARG A 142 10.83 7.54 -16.64
C ARG A 142 12.34 7.75 -16.69
N MET A 143 12.93 8.29 -15.63
CA MET A 143 14.37 8.56 -15.53
C MET A 143 15.22 7.28 -15.53
N SER A 144 14.71 6.18 -14.96
CA SER A 144 15.45 4.90 -14.93
C SER A 144 15.55 4.24 -16.30
N ARG A 145 14.58 4.49 -17.19
CA ARG A 145 14.58 3.99 -18.57
C ARG A 145 15.59 4.75 -19.43
N VAL A 146 15.60 6.08 -19.34
CA VAL A 146 16.52 6.94 -20.10
C VAL A 146 18.00 6.64 -19.79
N ARG A 147 18.34 6.33 -18.53
CA ARG A 147 19.72 6.03 -18.13
C ARG A 147 20.23 4.64 -18.54
N LYS A 148 19.38 3.73 -19.04
CA LYS A 148 19.83 2.42 -19.53
C LYS A 148 20.48 2.50 -20.92
N ASP A 149 20.27 3.60 -21.65
CA ASP A 149 20.68 3.74 -23.06
C ASP A 149 22.05 4.46 -23.22
N SER A 150 22.88 4.48 -22.17
CA SER A 150 24.10 5.31 -22.13
C SER A 150 25.37 4.59 -21.66
N TRP A 151 25.40 3.25 -21.71
CA TRP A 151 26.60 2.44 -21.46
C TRP A 151 26.65 1.23 -22.39
#